data_AF-A0A961T6E1-F1
#
_entry.id   AF-A0A961T6E1-F1
#
_cell.length_a   1.000
_cell.length_b   1.000
_cell.length_c   1.000
_cell.angle_alpha   90.00
_cell.angle_beta   90.00
_cell.angle_gamma   90.00
#
_symmetry.space_group_name_H-M   'P 1'
#
loop_
_entity.id
_entity.type
_entity.pdbx_description
1 polymer ?
#
loop_
_entity_poly.entity_id
_entity_poly.type
_entity_poly.pdbx_seq_one_letter_code
_entity_poly.pdbx_strand_id
1 'polypeptide(L)'
;DGLLGFFTVTDNAYYQIALPAVEAAGGDVSQVAFFPWTLMVVAGTYAEFVLPLLVIFGLFTRIASVGMIAFIAVQTYVDITVHQVGAKTIGAMFDRFSDGLIADQRLLWIFPLVYLAIRGAGAISVDRLLTGMRARSTPTAAGIAAT
;
A
#
# COMPACT_ATOMS: atom_id res chain seq x y z
N ASP A 1 5.10 7.90 23.98
CA ASP A 1 4.30 7.23 22.94
C ASP A 1 3.78 5.89 23.42
N GLY A 2 2.47 5.69 23.34
CA GLY A 2 1.79 4.46 23.79
C GLY A 2 1.47 3.52 22.62
N LEU A 3 0.80 2.41 22.93
CA LEU A 3 0.35 1.38 21.99
C LEU A 3 -0.48 1.89 20.79
N LEU A 4 -0.92 3.14 20.76
CA LEU A 4 -1.72 3.72 19.67
C LEU A 4 -1.00 4.80 18.86
N GLY A 5 0.28 5.09 19.15
CA GLY A 5 1.06 6.12 18.45
C GLY A 5 1.24 5.87 16.95
N PHE A 6 1.01 4.63 16.49
CA PHE A 6 1.03 4.27 15.07
C PHE A 6 -0.22 4.71 14.29
N PHE A 7 -1.29 5.14 14.97
CA PHE A 7 -2.50 5.67 14.32
C PHE A 7 -2.47 7.19 14.12
N THR A 8 -1.45 7.87 14.64
CA THR A 8 -1.31 9.32 14.53
C THR A 8 -0.21 9.66 13.54
N VAL A 9 -0.53 10.52 12.57
CA VAL A 9 0.48 11.06 11.64
C VAL A 9 1.42 11.97 12.42
N THR A 10 2.70 11.61 12.44
CA THR A 10 3.75 12.38 13.12
C THR A 10 4.41 13.35 12.15
N ASP A 11 5.09 14.37 12.67
CA ASP A 11 5.86 15.31 11.85
C ASP A 11 6.88 14.61 10.96
N ASN A 12 7.48 13.49 11.43
CA ASN A 12 8.42 12.69 10.65
C ASN A 12 7.80 12.15 9.34
N ALA A 13 6.49 11.88 9.31
CA ALA A 13 5.81 11.45 8.09
C ALA A 13 5.82 12.55 7.01
N TYR A 14 5.75 13.83 7.40
CA TYR A 14 5.85 14.94 6.46
C TYR A 14 7.25 15.03 5.84
N TYR A 15 8.30 14.84 6.64
CA TYR A 15 9.67 14.79 6.14
C TYR A 15 9.92 13.61 5.20
N GLN A 16 9.25 12.48 5.39
CA GLN A 16 9.42 11.30 4.54
C GLN A 16 8.58 11.33 3.25
N ILE A 17 7.39 11.93 3.29
CA ILE A 17 6.43 11.84 2.17
C ILE A 17 6.38 13.16 1.37
N ALA A 18 6.56 14.31 2.04
CA ALA A 18 6.33 15.63 1.46
C ALA A 18 7.49 16.61 1.74
N LEU A 19 8.73 16.12 1.77
CA LEU A 19 9.92 16.93 2.06
C LEU A 19 9.97 18.28 1.32
N PRO A 20 9.68 18.37 0.00
CA PRO A 20 9.72 19.66 -0.70
C PRO A 20 8.71 20.67 -0.17
N ALA A 21 7.57 20.22 0.35
CA ALA A 21 6.56 21.09 0.95
C ALA A 21 6.98 21.59 2.33
N VAL A 22 7.65 20.73 3.11
CA VAL A 22 8.22 21.10 4.41
C VAL A 22 9.34 22.12 4.23
N GLU A 23 10.21 21.92 3.23
CA GLU A 23 11.27 22.87 2.88
C GLU A 23 10.70 24.22 2.42
N ALA A 24 9.66 24.21 1.57
CA ALA A 24 8.96 25.42 1.15
C ALA A 24 8.29 26.17 2.33
N ALA A 25 7.92 25.45 3.39
CA ALA A 25 7.39 25.99 4.64
C ALA A 25 8.49 26.38 5.65
N GLY A 26 9.77 26.32 5.28
CA GLY A 26 10.90 26.67 6.15
C GLY A 26 11.12 25.67 7.30
N GLY A 27 10.67 24.43 7.16
CA GLY A 27 10.77 23.38 8.18
C GLY A 27 9.60 23.33 9.18
N ASP A 28 8.65 24.26 9.10
CA ASP A 28 7.46 24.25 9.95
C ASP A 28 6.34 23.41 9.32
N VAL A 29 6.14 22.20 9.85
CA VAL A 29 5.09 21.27 9.41
C VAL A 29 3.68 21.88 9.54
N SER A 30 3.47 22.78 10.51
CA SER A 30 2.16 23.41 10.72
C SER A 30 1.75 24.36 9.57
N GLN A 31 2.73 24.81 8.77
CA GLN A 31 2.51 25.71 7.64
C GLN A 31 2.38 24.96 6.30
N VAL A 32 2.49 23.63 6.30
CA VAL A 32 2.31 22.82 5.08
C VAL A 32 0.84 22.86 4.64
N ALA A 33 0.61 23.23 3.38
CA ALA A 33 -0.75 23.33 2.85
C ALA A 33 -1.49 21.99 2.88
N PHE A 34 -2.75 22.02 3.30
CA PHE A 34 -3.56 20.80 3.46
C PHE A 34 -3.70 20.00 2.16
N PHE A 35 -4.00 20.68 1.05
CA PHE A 35 -4.09 20.07 -0.28
C PHE A 35 -2.99 20.62 -1.18
N PRO A 36 -2.23 19.77 -1.89
CA PRO A 36 -2.32 18.30 -1.90
C PRO A 36 -1.53 17.60 -0.77
N TRP A 37 -0.67 18.32 -0.03
CA TRP A 37 0.42 17.73 0.75
C TRP A 37 -0.03 16.96 1.99
N THR A 38 -0.75 17.58 2.92
CA THR A 38 -1.22 16.88 4.13
C THR A 38 -2.09 15.68 3.78
N LEU A 39 -2.97 15.81 2.78
CA LEU A 39 -3.79 14.69 2.33
C LEU A 39 -2.93 13.53 1.83
N MET A 40 -1.88 13.81 1.06
CA MET A 40 -0.94 12.81 0.58
C MET A 40 -0.15 12.14 1.71
N VAL A 41 0.32 12.92 2.71
CA VAL A 41 1.01 12.38 3.90
C VAL A 41 0.08 11.43 4.65
N VAL A 42 -1.13 11.88 4.99
CA VAL A 42 -2.12 11.07 5.70
C VAL A 42 -2.46 9.79 4.93
N ALA A 43 -2.74 9.91 3.63
CA ALA A 43 -3.06 8.77 2.79
C ALA A 43 -1.88 7.78 2.70
N GLY A 44 -0.66 8.28 2.50
CA GLY A 44 0.54 7.46 2.41
C GLY A 44 0.85 6.72 3.72
N THR A 45 0.79 7.42 4.86
CA THR A 45 0.99 6.83 6.19
C THR A 45 0.02 5.70 6.48
N TYR A 46 -1.28 5.88 6.19
CA TYR A 46 -2.24 4.79 6.41
C TYR A 46 -2.15 3.69 5.35
N ALA A 47 -1.86 4.04 4.09
CA ALA A 47 -1.72 3.06 3.01
C ALA A 47 -0.58 2.07 3.27
N GLU A 48 0.52 2.52 3.88
CA GLU A 48 1.67 1.68 4.25
C GLU A 48 1.26 0.46 5.10
N PHE A 49 0.25 0.60 5.96
CA PHE A 49 -0.24 -0.48 6.82
C PHE A 49 -1.49 -1.15 6.26
N VAL A 50 -2.44 -0.38 5.73
CA VAL A 50 -3.73 -0.89 5.27
C VAL A 50 -3.56 -1.79 4.05
N LEU A 51 -2.76 -1.40 3.05
CA LEU A 51 -2.61 -2.18 1.82
C LEU A 51 -2.01 -3.57 2.08
N PRO A 52 -0.91 -3.72 2.85
CA PRO A 52 -0.41 -5.04 3.21
C PRO A 52 -1.42 -5.91 3.96
N LEU A 53 -2.17 -5.33 4.91
CA LEU A 53 -3.18 -6.08 5.65
C LEU A 53 -4.31 -6.57 4.73
N LEU A 54 -4.79 -5.74 3.81
CA LEU A 54 -5.79 -6.14 2.81
C LEU A 54 -5.28 -7.29 1.93
N VAL A 55 -4.01 -7.24 1.51
CA VAL A 55 -3.38 -8.32 0.73
C VAL A 55 -3.27 -9.61 1.55
N ILE A 56 -2.80 -9.54 2.80
CA ILE A 56 -2.62 -10.71 3.68
C ILE A 56 -3.94 -11.40 3.98
N PHE A 57 -4.98 -10.65 4.35
CA PHE A 57 -6.30 -11.21 4.63
C PHE A 57 -7.08 -11.61 3.35
N GLY A 58 -6.60 -11.18 2.19
CA GLY A 58 -7.26 -11.41 0.93
C GLY A 58 -8.61 -10.72 0.85
N LEU A 59 -8.68 -9.44 1.22
CA LEU A 59 -9.86 -8.58 1.10
C LEU A 59 -9.66 -7.59 -0.05
N PHE A 60 -10.56 -7.61 -1.03
CA PHE A 60 -10.44 -6.89 -2.29
C PHE A 60 -9.08 -7.10 -2.97
N THR A 61 -8.59 -8.35 -2.99
CA THR A 61 -7.18 -8.67 -3.29
C THR A 61 -6.68 -8.04 -4.58
N ARG A 62 -7.49 -8.03 -5.65
CA ARG A 62 -7.08 -7.44 -6.93
C ARG A 62 -6.80 -5.93 -6.80
N ILE A 63 -7.71 -5.21 -6.15
CA ILE A 63 -7.60 -3.77 -5.94
C ILE A 63 -6.46 -3.47 -4.97
N ALA A 64 -6.36 -4.22 -3.86
CA ALA A 64 -5.30 -4.07 -2.87
C ALA A 64 -3.91 -4.32 -3.49
N SER A 65 -3.76 -5.33 -4.35
CA SER A 65 -2.50 -5.61 -5.04
C SER A 65 -2.12 -4.53 -6.03
N VAL A 66 -3.07 -4.01 -6.83
CA VAL A 66 -2.80 -2.87 -7.73
C VAL A 66 -2.42 -1.62 -6.94
N GLY A 67 -3.14 -1.34 -5.84
CA GLY A 67 -2.82 -0.25 -4.93
C GLY A 67 -1.42 -0.38 -4.33
N MET A 68 -1.04 -1.57 -3.89
CA MET A 68 0.30 -1.85 -3.34
C MET A 68 1.40 -1.67 -4.40
N ILE A 69 1.18 -2.09 -5.64
CA ILE A 69 2.12 -1.86 -6.75
C ILE A 69 2.30 -0.36 -7.00
N ALA A 70 1.19 0.39 -7.09
CA ALA A 70 1.23 1.84 -7.27
C ALA A 70 1.95 2.54 -6.09
N PHE A 71 1.72 2.07 -4.86
CA PHE A 71 2.38 2.58 -3.66
C PHE A 71 3.90 2.36 -3.70
N ILE A 72 4.35 1.14 -4.05
CA ILE A 72 5.77 0.82 -4.24
C ILE A 72 6.39 1.69 -5.35
N ALA A 73 5.66 1.95 -6.44
CA ALA A 73 6.13 2.80 -7.52
C ALA A 73 6.30 4.27 -7.07
N VAL A 74 5.36 4.81 -6.30
CA VAL A 74 5.45 6.17 -5.73
C VAL A 74 6.63 6.25 -4.75
N GLN A 75 6.79 5.29 -3.84
CA GLN A 75 7.96 5.23 -2.95
C GLN A 75 9.28 5.17 -3.75
N THR A 76 9.29 4.46 -4.88
CA THR A 76 10.45 4.43 -5.80
C THR A 76 10.76 5.76 -6.41
N TYR A 77 9.74 6.44 -6.89
CA TYR A 77 9.92 7.78 -7.41
C TYR A 77 10.46 8.74 -6.34
N VAL A 78 9.84 8.76 -5.15
CA VAL A 78 10.22 9.68 -4.06
C VAL A 78 11.63 9.39 -3.55
N ASP A 79 12.00 8.13 -3.33
CA ASP A 79 13.34 7.80 -2.82
C ASP A 79 14.46 8.19 -3.79
N ILE A 80 14.23 8.06 -5.10
CA ILE A 80 15.22 8.41 -6.11
C ILE A 80 15.27 9.93 -6.33
N THR A 81 14.11 10.58 -6.45
CA THR A 81 14.05 11.99 -6.89
C THR A 81 14.09 13.00 -5.74
N VAL A 82 13.53 12.65 -4.58
CA VAL A 82 13.43 13.52 -3.41
C VAL A 82 14.51 13.17 -2.39
N HIS A 83 14.59 11.91 -1.96
CA HIS A 83 15.60 11.48 -0.98
C HIS A 83 17.00 11.28 -1.59
N GLN A 84 17.10 11.26 -2.92
CA GLN A 84 18.35 11.12 -3.67
C GLN A 84 19.23 9.98 -3.14
N VAL A 85 18.63 8.81 -2.89
CA VAL A 85 19.37 7.66 -2.36
C VAL A 85 20.52 7.28 -3.29
N GLY A 86 21.63 6.83 -2.72
CA GLY A 86 22.85 6.52 -3.49
C GLY A 86 22.67 5.36 -4.47
N ALA A 87 23.52 5.33 -5.50
CA ALA A 87 23.50 4.31 -6.56
C ALA A 87 23.53 2.85 -6.04
N LYS A 88 24.20 2.60 -4.90
CA LYS A 88 24.21 1.27 -4.26
C LYS A 88 22.83 0.87 -3.72
N THR A 89 22.09 1.81 -3.13
CA THR A 89 20.72 1.57 -2.63
C THR A 89 19.75 1.35 -3.78
N ILE A 90 19.95 2.08 -4.88
CA ILE A 90 19.19 1.89 -6.11
C ILE A 90 19.44 0.49 -6.67
N GLY A 91 20.72 0.10 -6.80
CA GLY A 91 21.14 -1.17 -7.37
C GLY A 91 20.94 -1.25 -8.87
N ALA A 92 21.09 -2.45 -9.44
CA ALA A 92 20.80 -2.74 -10.84
C ALA A 92 19.92 -3.99 -10.93
N MET A 93 18.97 -3.98 -11.86
CA MET A 93 18.08 -5.14 -12.02
C MET A 93 18.84 -6.33 -12.59
N PHE A 94 18.66 -7.50 -11.95
CA PHE A 94 19.19 -8.79 -12.43
C PHE A 94 20.71 -8.81 -12.60
N ASP A 95 21.43 -8.08 -11.75
CA ASP A 95 22.87 -8.26 -11.65
C ASP A 95 23.20 -9.54 -10.83
N ARG A 96 24.49 -9.82 -10.61
CA ARG A 96 24.92 -11.04 -9.88
C ARG A 96 24.61 -11.01 -8.38
N PHE A 97 24.25 -9.85 -7.84
CA PHE A 97 23.91 -9.58 -6.46
C PHE A 97 22.45 -9.13 -6.39
N SER A 98 21.76 -9.52 -5.32
CA SER A 98 20.34 -9.19 -5.10
C SER A 98 20.17 -8.22 -3.92
N ASP A 99 21.16 -7.35 -3.71
CA ASP A 99 21.26 -6.46 -2.54
C ASP A 99 20.71 -5.05 -2.79
N GLY A 100 20.29 -4.74 -4.03
CA GLY A 100 19.65 -3.47 -4.37
C GLY A 100 18.28 -3.31 -3.69
N LEU A 101 18.19 -2.41 -2.70
CA LEU A 101 16.95 -2.16 -1.94
C LEU A 101 15.81 -1.61 -2.79
N ILE A 102 16.12 -0.95 -3.91
CA ILE A 102 15.10 -0.47 -4.84
C ILE A 102 14.93 -1.44 -6.01
N ALA A 103 15.93 -1.60 -6.87
CA ALA A 103 15.77 -2.35 -8.12
C ALA A 103 15.33 -3.81 -7.89
N ASP A 104 16.05 -4.57 -7.06
CA ASP A 104 15.79 -6.00 -6.88
C ASP A 104 14.69 -6.25 -5.85
N GLN A 105 14.79 -5.63 -4.67
CA GLN A 105 13.85 -5.91 -3.58
C GLN A 105 12.43 -5.48 -3.94
N ARG A 106 12.23 -4.33 -4.58
CA ARG A 106 10.89 -3.90 -4.99
C ARG A 106 10.35 -4.72 -6.15
N LEU A 107 11.21 -5.15 -7.07
CA LEU A 107 10.82 -6.10 -8.11
C LEU A 107 10.33 -7.42 -7.49
N LEU A 108 11.04 -7.95 -6.49
CA LEU A 108 10.67 -9.15 -5.77
C LEU A 108 9.29 -9.02 -5.10
N TRP A 109 8.96 -7.86 -4.54
CA TRP A 109 7.63 -7.59 -3.98
C TRP A 109 6.54 -7.39 -5.02
N ILE A 110 6.85 -6.73 -6.14
CA ILE A 110 5.89 -6.49 -7.22
C ILE A 110 5.48 -7.80 -7.90
N PHE A 111 6.39 -8.76 -8.04
CA PHE A 111 6.12 -10.02 -8.73
C PHE A 111 4.89 -10.80 -8.20
N PRO A 112 4.80 -11.17 -6.90
CA PRO A 112 3.61 -11.82 -6.36
C PRO A 112 2.37 -10.92 -6.39
N LEU A 113 2.52 -9.60 -6.26
CA LEU A 113 1.40 -8.67 -6.34
C LEU A 113 0.78 -8.64 -7.75
N VAL A 114 1.60 -8.74 -8.81
CA VAL A 114 1.10 -8.88 -10.19
C VAL A 114 0.31 -10.17 -10.35
N TYR A 115 0.81 -11.28 -9.80
CA TYR A 115 0.07 -12.54 -9.78
C TYR A 115 -1.29 -12.38 -9.09
N LEU A 116 -1.33 -11.77 -7.90
CA LEU A 116 -2.56 -11.55 -7.15
C LEU A 116 -3.52 -10.56 -7.85
N ALA A 117 -3.01 -9.53 -8.53
CA ALA A 117 -3.81 -8.61 -9.31
C ALA A 117 -4.53 -9.32 -10.48
N ILE A 118 -3.85 -10.27 -11.13
CA ILE A 118 -4.37 -11.01 -12.29
C ILE A 118 -5.26 -12.19 -11.86
N ARG A 119 -4.86 -12.94 -10.83
CA ARG A 119 -5.55 -14.18 -10.42
C ARG A 119 -6.59 -13.95 -9.33
N GLY A 120 -6.40 -12.93 -8.49
CA GLY A 120 -7.23 -12.66 -7.32
C GLY A 120 -6.85 -13.51 -6.10
N ALA A 121 -7.71 -13.46 -5.08
CA ALA A 121 -7.49 -14.12 -3.80
C ALA A 121 -7.55 -15.66 -3.88
N GLY A 122 -6.85 -16.33 -2.96
CA GLY A 122 -6.84 -17.79 -2.83
C GLY A 122 -8.08 -18.37 -2.13
N ALA A 123 -8.10 -19.70 -1.96
CA ALA A 123 -9.20 -20.42 -1.30
C ALA A 123 -9.37 -20.03 0.19
N ILE A 124 -8.28 -19.65 0.84
CA ILE A 124 -8.27 -19.09 2.19
C ILE A 124 -8.15 -17.57 2.02
N SER A 125 -9.28 -16.88 1.96
CA SER A 125 -9.34 -15.42 1.85
C SER A 125 -10.68 -14.87 2.32
N VAL A 126 -10.70 -13.62 2.77
CA VAL A 126 -11.93 -12.91 3.10
C VAL A 126 -12.82 -12.76 1.86
N ASP A 127 -12.23 -12.52 0.68
CA ASP A 127 -12.95 -12.49 -0.60
C ASP A 127 -13.76 -13.78 -0.84
N ARG A 128 -13.16 -14.95 -0.56
CA ARG A 128 -13.83 -16.25 -0.69
C ARG A 128 -14.94 -16.42 0.35
N LEU A 129 -14.70 -15.98 1.59
CA LEU A 129 -15.71 -16.03 2.65
C LEU A 129 -16.94 -15.18 2.31
N LEU A 130 -16.73 -13.94 1.87
CA LEU A 130 -17.80 -13.00 1.51
C LEU A 130 -18.63 -13.49 0.32
N THR A 131 -17.99 -14.06 -0.70
CA THR A 131 -18.70 -14.65 -1.85
C THR A 131 -19.47 -15.92 -1.47
N GLY A 132 -18.90 -16.78 -0.61
CA GLY A 132 -19.58 -17.96 -0.09
C GLY A 132 -20.76 -17.66 0.85
N MET A 133 -20.72 -16.56 1.59
CA MET A 133 -21.85 -16.09 2.40
C MET A 133 -23.03 -15.66 1.53
N ARG A 134 -22.79 -14.92 0.44
CA ARG A 134 -23.84 -14.47 -0.51
C ARG A 134 -24.56 -15.63 -1.21
N ALA A 135 -23.84 -16.70 -1.52
CA ALA A 135 -24.44 -17.88 -2.16
C ALA A 135 -25.45 -18.61 -1.25
N ARG A 136 -25.25 -18.56 0.08
CA ARG A 136 -26.14 -19.20 1.06
C ARG A 136 -27.38 -18.40 1.40
N SER A 137 -27.37 -17.09 1.18
CA SER A 137 -28.50 -16.20 1.49
C SER A 137 -29.48 -16.02 0.33
N THR A 138 -29.26 -16.66 -0.82
CA THR A 138 -30.29 -16.75 -1.86
C THR A 138 -31.33 -17.77 -1.40
N PRO A 139 -32.61 -17.39 -1.18
CA PRO A 139 -33.65 -18.36 -0.86
C PRO A 139 -33.71 -19.36 -2.00
N THR A 140 -33.45 -20.63 -1.72
CA THR A 140 -33.77 -21.70 -2.67
C THR A 140 -35.27 -21.62 -2.96
N ALA A 141 -35.68 -21.85 -4.20
CA ALA A 141 -37.09 -21.83 -4.61
C ALA A 141 -38.02 -22.70 -3.73
N ALA A 142 -37.45 -23.66 -2.99
CA ALA A 142 -38.13 -24.44 -1.95
C ALA A 142 -38.71 -23.60 -0.78
N GLY A 143 -38.13 -22.44 -0.47
CA GLY A 143 -38.65 -21.53 0.58
C GLY A 143 -39.78 -20.61 0.11
N ILE A 144 -39.93 -20.41 -1.20
CA ILE A 144 -40.99 -19.58 -1.80
C ILE A 144 -42.26 -20.41 -2.01
N ALA A 145 -42.14 -21.72 -2.21
CA ALA A 145 -43.28 -22.63 -2.36
C ALA A 145 -43.94 -23.05 -1.03
N ALA A 146 -43.44 -22.57 0.13
CA ALA A 146 -43.87 -22.98 1.47
C ALA A 146 -44.66 -21.90 2.24
N THR A 147 -45.08 -20.82 1.55
CA THR A 147 -45.93 -19.73 2.07
C THR A 147 -47.10 -19.53 1.12
#